data_AF-A0A0F9CCD1-F1
#
_entry.id   AF-A0A0F9CCD1-F1
#
_cell.length_a   1.000
_cell.length_b   1.000
_cell.length_c   1.000
_cell.angle_alpha   90.00
_cell.angle_beta   90.00
_cell.angle_gamma   90.00
#
_symmetry.space_group_name_H-M   'P 1'
#
loop_
_entity.id
_entity.type
_entity.pdbx_description
1 polymer ?
#
loop_
_entity_poly.entity_id
_entity_poly.type
_entity_poly.pdbx_seq_one_letter_code
_entity_poly.pdbx_strand_id
1 'polypeptide(L)' 'MTDKLLRVMLDWFMISDPWLLDEASHELILNALDTEGRARGYTGWVEAYHLFKVKK' A
#
# COMPACT_ATOMS: atom_id res chain seq x y z
N MET A 1 8.28 -0.01 6.76
CA MET A 1 8.22 1.23 5.95
C MET A 1 7.97 2.45 6.84
N THR A 2 8.45 3.66 6.52
CA THR A 2 8.06 4.86 7.28
C THR A 2 6.61 5.27 6.98
N ASP A 3 5.95 5.94 7.90
CA ASP A 3 4.54 6.33 7.73
C ASP A 3 4.29 7.25 6.53
N LYS A 4 5.21 8.20 6.30
CA LYS A 4 5.13 9.08 5.12
C LYS A 4 5.28 8.28 3.83
N LEU A 5 6.24 7.36 3.77
CA LEU A 5 6.44 6.52 2.59
C LEU A 5 5.23 5.61 2.34
N LEU A 6 4.67 5.00 3.38
CA LEU A 6 3.47 4.16 3.25
C LEU A 6 2.28 4.94 2.68
N ARG A 7 2.01 6.15 3.18
CA ARG A 7 0.94 6.99 2.63
C ARG A 7 1.14 7.26 1.14
N VAL A 8 2.35 7.67 0.75
CA VAL A 8 2.68 7.94 -0.66
C VAL A 8 2.52 6.68 -1.51
N MET A 9 2.97 5.52 -1.04
CA MET A 9 2.85 4.28 -1.80
C MET A 9 1.41 3.81 -1.93
N LEU A 10 0.58 3.95 -0.89
CA LEU A 10 -0.86 3.64 -0.97
C LEU A 10 -1.58 4.57 -1.96
N ASP A 11 -1.27 5.87 -1.94
CA ASP A 11 -1.83 6.83 -2.91
C ASP A 11 -1.38 6.52 -4.34
N TRP A 12 -0.10 6.25 -4.51
CA TRP A 12 0.46 5.91 -5.81
C TRP A 12 -0.13 4.61 -6.36
N PHE A 13 -0.22 3.55 -5.55
CA PHE A 13 -0.75 2.26 -5.98
C PHE A 13 -2.25 2.33 -6.32
N MET A 14 -3.03 3.15 -5.61
CA MET A 14 -4.45 3.36 -5.95
C MET A 14 -4.63 4.11 -7.27
N ILE A 15 -3.82 5.14 -7.54
CA ILE A 15 -3.95 5.99 -8.73
C ILE A 15 -3.31 5.34 -9.95
N SER A 16 -2.22 4.61 -9.73
CA SER A 16 -1.34 4.06 -10.74
C SER A 16 -1.28 2.55 -10.63
N ASP A 17 -2.39 1.89 -10.27
CA ASP A 17 -2.52 0.42 -10.25
C ASP A 17 -1.72 -0.12 -11.44
N PRO A 18 -0.63 -0.88 -11.22
CA PRO A 18 0.41 -0.98 -12.22
C PRO A 18 -0.01 -1.91 -13.37
N TRP A 19 -0.80 -1.37 -14.29
CA TRP A 19 -1.22 -2.00 -15.55
C TRP A 19 -0.04 -2.31 -16.49
N LEU A 20 1.15 -1.81 -16.17
CA LEU A 20 2.38 -1.99 -16.95
C LEU A 20 3.39 -2.96 -16.31
N LEU A 21 3.17 -3.41 -15.07
CA LEU A 21 4.03 -4.42 -14.46
C LEU A 21 3.60 -5.81 -14.91
N ASP A 22 4.56 -6.74 -14.98
CA ASP A 22 4.22 -8.15 -15.03
C ASP A 22 3.54 -8.61 -13.73
N GLU A 23 2.84 -9.74 -13.80
CA GLU A 23 2.05 -10.29 -12.70
C GLU A 23 2.88 -10.49 -11.41
N ALA A 24 4.11 -10.99 -11.52
CA ALA A 24 4.96 -11.23 -10.36
C ALA A 24 5.40 -9.93 -9.69
N SER A 25 5.74 -8.92 -10.49
CA SER A 25 6.08 -7.58 -10.00
C SER A 25 4.87 -6.89 -9.35
N HIS A 26 3.67 -7.05 -9.91
CA HIS A 26 2.42 -6.55 -9.31
C HIS A 26 2.16 -7.21 -7.95
N GLU A 27 2.22 -8.55 -7.88
CA GLU A 27 2.02 -9.30 -6.65
C GLU A 27 3.02 -8.91 -5.56
N LEU A 28 4.28 -8.63 -5.92
CA LEU A 28 5.30 -8.23 -4.96
C LEU A 28 4.96 -6.89 -4.29
N ILE A 29 4.50 -5.90 -5.05
CA ILE A 29 4.09 -4.60 -4.50
C ILE A 29 2.82 -4.75 -3.65
N LEU A 30 1.84 -5.51 -4.14
CA LEU A 30 0.59 -5.77 -3.41
C LEU A 30 0.89 -6.42 -2.06
N ASN A 31 1.70 -7.48 -2.04
CA ASN A 31 2.08 -8.19 -0.81
C ASN A 31 2.86 -7.30 0.16
N ALA A 32 3.72 -6.40 -0.34
CA ALA A 32 4.44 -5.44 0.50
C ALA A 32 3.48 -4.47 1.19
N LEU A 33 2.51 -3.92 0.47
CA LEU A 33 1.50 -3.01 1.03
C LEU A 33 0.55 -3.73 1.99
N ASP A 34 0.14 -4.96 1.68
CA ASP A 34 -0.70 -5.79 2.55
C ASP A 34 0.02 -6.09 3.87
N THR A 35 1.31 -6.45 3.79
CA THR A 35 2.14 -6.72 4.97
C THR A 35 2.26 -5.48 5.85
N GLU A 36 2.53 -4.32 5.27
CA GLU A 36 2.66 -3.06 6.03
C GLU A 36 1.33 -2.57 6.60
N GLY A 37 0.21 -2.82 5.91
CA GLY A 37 -1.15 -2.57 6.40
C GLY A 37 -1.48 -3.46 7.60
N ARG A 38 -1.24 -4.78 7.48
CA ARG A 38 -1.44 -5.75 8.57
C ARG A 38 -0.58 -5.46 9.79
N ALA A 39 0.68 -5.07 9.59
CA ALA A 39 1.58 -4.67 10.68
C ALA A 39 1.05 -3.45 11.48
N ARG A 40 0.14 -2.66 10.90
CA ARG A 40 -0.50 -1.49 11.53
C ARG A 40 -1.91 -1.78 12.04
N GLY A 41 -2.36 -3.04 11.98
CA GLY A 41 -3.66 -3.46 12.50
C GLY A 41 -4.81 -3.37 11.50
N TYR A 42 -4.53 -3.18 10.22
CA TYR A 42 -5.53 -3.24 9.15
C TYR A 42 -5.63 -4.67 8.57
N THR A 43 -6.75 -5.01 7.93
CA THR A 43 -6.94 -6.29 7.24
C THR A 43 -6.02 -6.46 6.02
N GLY A 44 -5.65 -5.35 5.38
CA GLY A 44 -4.76 -5.31 4.23
C GLY A 44 -4.54 -3.89 3.71
N TRP A 45 -3.95 -3.78 2.53
CA TRP A 45 -3.60 -2.49 1.92
C TRP A 45 -4.83 -1.66 1.55
N VAL A 46 -5.94 -2.29 1.16
CA VAL A 46 -7.18 -1.60 0.79
C VAL A 46 -7.75 -0.83 1.99
N GLU A 47 -7.89 -1.49 3.14
CA GLU A 47 -8.34 -0.83 4.35
C GLU A 47 -7.33 0.22 4.83
N ALA A 48 -6.04 -0.09 4.76
CA ALA A 48 -4.98 0.87 5.07
C ALA A 48 -5.07 2.12 4.18
N TYR A 49 -5.34 1.98 2.87
CA TYR A 49 -5.49 3.12 1.95
C TYR A 49 -6.58 4.09 2.44
N HIS A 50 -7.74 3.58 2.86
CA HIS A 50 -8.86 4.39 3.32
C HIS A 50 -8.65 5.00 4.71
N LEU A 51 -8.11 4.23 5.65
CA LEU A 51 -8.09 4.58 7.08
C LEU A 51 -6.77 5.16 7.57
N PHE A 52 -5.63 4.83 6.93
CA PHE A 52 -4.32 5.30 7.37
C PHE A 52 -4.11 6.79 7.08
N LYS A 53 -3.80 7.55 8.13
CA LYS A 53 -3.52 9.00 8.07
C LYS A 53 -2.18 9.30 8.75
N VAL A 54 -1.32 10.04 8.05
CA VAL A 54 -0.09 10.59 8.63
C VAL A 54 -0.49 11.78 9.51
N LYS A 55 -0.15 11.73 10.81
CA LYS A 55 -0.33 12.89 11.69
C LYS A 55 0.56 14.03 11.16
N LYS A 56 -0.05 15.21 10.96
CA LYS A 56 0.66 16.42 10.55
C LYS A 56 1.70 16.82 11.59
#